data_AF-A0AAX2TN73-F1
#
_entry.id   AF-A0AAX2TN73-F1
#
_cell.length_a   1.000
_cell.length_b   1.000
_cell.length_c   1.000
_cell.angle_alpha   90.00
_cell.angle_beta   90.00
_cell.angle_gamma   90.00
#
_symmetry.space_group_name_H-M   'P 1'
#
loop_
_entity.id
_entity.type
_entity.pdbx_description
1 polymer ?
#
loop_
_entity_poly.entity_id
_entity_poly.type
_entity_poly.pdbx_seq_one_letter_code
_entity_poly.pdbx_strand_id
1 'polypeptide(L)'
;MKELKWIEEARKYLGAHEKVNGKSNPVLLAMLQEMGNFNQEQKAWWKETDTPWCGLFVGHCLGKAGRAVIRDWYRAKAWSMSGLTKLEAPAY
;
A
#
# COMPACT_ATOMS: atom_id res chain seq x y z
N MET A 1 15.35 15.42 -11.69
CA MET A 1 15.24 14.32 -10.71
C MET A 1 14.37 13.23 -11.30
N LYS A 2 14.79 11.97 -11.24
CA LYS A 2 13.98 10.82 -11.67
C LYS A 2 13.11 10.41 -10.48
N GLU A 3 11.79 10.39 -10.67
CA GLU A 3 10.85 10.03 -9.60
C GLU A 3 11.09 8.59 -9.12
N LEU A 4 10.85 8.36 -7.82
CA LEU A 4 10.89 7.02 -7.25
C LEU A 4 9.75 6.18 -7.82
N LYS A 5 10.05 4.95 -8.26
CA LYS A 5 9.05 4.04 -8.86
C LYS A 5 7.78 3.84 -8.02
N TRP A 6 7.91 3.83 -6.69
CA TRP A 6 6.74 3.67 -5.80
C TRP A 6 5.88 4.94 -5.70
N ILE A 7 6.49 6.12 -5.88
CA ILE A 7 5.77 7.40 -5.99
C ILE A 7 5.08 7.49 -7.35
N GLU A 8 5.77 7.11 -8.42
CA GLU A 8 5.19 7.02 -9.76
C GLU A 8 3.93 6.11 -9.77
N GLU A 9 3.99 4.97 -9.09
CA GLU A 9 2.84 4.10 -8.88
C GLU A 9 1.74 4.79 -8.06
N ALA A 10 2.09 5.41 -6.93
CA ALA A 10 1.14 6.11 -6.07
C ALA A 10 0.36 7.21 -6.80
N ARG A 11 1.00 7.93 -7.73
CA ARG A 11 0.36 9.00 -8.50
C ARG A 11 -0.80 8.53 -9.38
N LYS A 12 -0.80 7.27 -9.81
CA LYS A 12 -1.88 6.69 -10.63
C LYS A 12 -3.22 6.65 -9.90
N TYR A 13 -3.20 6.75 -8.58
CA TYR A 13 -4.36 6.64 -7.71
C TYR A 13 -4.78 7.97 -7.07
N LEU A 14 -4.18 9.09 -7.50
CA LEU A 14 -4.61 10.41 -7.04
C LEU A 14 -6.09 10.67 -7.40
N GLY A 15 -6.88 11.09 -6.42
CA GLY A 15 -8.33 11.25 -6.57
C GLY A 15 -9.13 9.97 -6.35
N ALA A 16 -8.49 8.86 -5.95
CA ALA A 16 -9.22 7.68 -5.48
C ALA A 16 -9.89 7.96 -4.12
N HIS A 17 -11.13 7.52 -3.98
CA HIS A 17 -11.93 7.62 -2.76
C HIS A 17 -12.34 6.23 -2.26
N GLU A 18 -12.75 6.10 -0.98
CA GLU A 18 -13.20 4.82 -0.42
C GLU A 18 -14.39 4.24 -1.17
N LYS A 19 -15.31 5.11 -1.62
CA LYS A 19 -16.55 4.70 -2.31
C LYS A 19 -16.66 5.33 -3.69
N VAL A 20 -17.21 4.55 -4.62
CA VAL A 20 -17.63 5.00 -5.96
C VAL A 20 -19.11 4.65 -6.11
N ASN A 21 -19.96 5.66 -6.34
CA ASN A 21 -21.42 5.50 -6.43
C ASN A 21 -22.03 4.76 -5.21
N GLY A 22 -21.54 5.06 -4.00
CA GLY A 22 -22.02 4.47 -2.76
C GLY A 22 -21.57 3.02 -2.48
N LYS A 23 -20.78 2.42 -3.37
CA LYS A 23 -20.20 1.08 -3.21
C LYS A 23 -18.70 1.16 -2.96
N SER A 24 -18.13 0.11 -2.39
CA SER A 24 -16.67 0.01 -2.20
C SER A 24 -15.93 0.21 -3.52
N ASN A 25 -14.86 1.02 -3.49
CA ASN A 25 -14.10 1.32 -4.68
C ASN A 25 -13.42 0.05 -5.23
N PRO A 26 -13.69 -0.37 -6.48
CA PRO A 26 -13.12 -1.58 -7.06
C PRO A 26 -11.58 -1.54 -7.14
N VAL A 27 -10.98 -0.35 -7.25
CA VAL A 27 -9.52 -0.18 -7.25
C VAL A 27 -8.92 -0.60 -5.91
N LEU A 28 -9.50 -0.15 -4.80
CA LEU A 28 -9.03 -0.53 -3.46
C LEU A 28 -9.29 -2.01 -3.17
N LEU A 29 -10.42 -2.55 -3.66
CA LEU A 29 -10.69 -3.98 -3.55
C LEU A 29 -9.68 -4.83 -4.33
N ALA A 30 -9.24 -4.38 -5.51
CA ALA A 30 -8.18 -5.03 -6.26
C ALA A 30 -6.84 -4.96 -5.51
N MET A 31 -6.49 -3.82 -4.92
CA MET A 31 -5.30 -3.70 -4.06
C MET A 31 -5.33 -4.70 -2.91
N LEU A 32 -6.46 -4.85 -2.22
CA LEU A 32 -6.62 -5.83 -1.14
C LEU A 32 -6.37 -7.27 -1.60
N GLN A 33 -6.81 -7.61 -2.81
CA GLN A 33 -6.59 -8.94 -3.40
C GLN A 33 -5.13 -9.18 -3.79
N GLU A 34 -4.40 -8.13 -4.18
CA GLU A 34 -2.98 -8.21 -4.50
C GLU A 34 -2.12 -8.43 -3.25
N MET A 35 -2.56 -7.98 -2.07
CA MET A 35 -1.84 -8.18 -0.81
C MET A 35 -1.66 -9.67 -0.46
N GLY A 36 -0.43 -10.03 -0.10
CA GLY A 36 0.02 -11.39 0.17
C GLY A 36 0.66 -12.06 -1.06
N ASN A 37 0.87 -11.32 -2.15
CA ASN A 37 1.54 -11.80 -3.36
C ASN A 37 2.85 -11.07 -3.66
N PHE A 38 3.24 -10.06 -2.87
CA PHE A 38 4.46 -9.28 -3.13
C PHE A 38 5.70 -9.88 -2.48
N ASN A 39 5.62 -10.34 -1.24
CA ASN A 39 6.71 -11.01 -0.53
C ASN A 39 6.22 -12.04 0.52
N GLN A 40 6.29 -11.72 1.81
CA GLN A 40 5.89 -12.54 2.96
C GLN A 40 4.85 -11.81 3.82
N GLU A 41 4.18 -10.83 3.23
CA GLU A 41 3.14 -10.05 3.86
C GLU A 41 1.85 -10.84 4.06
N GLN A 42 1.04 -10.43 5.04
CA GLN A 42 -0.23 -11.11 5.28
C GLN A 42 -1.20 -10.84 4.14
N LYS A 43 -2.02 -11.85 3.80
CA LYS A 43 -3.18 -11.63 2.93
C LYS A 43 -4.20 -10.74 3.64
N ALA A 44 -4.89 -9.90 2.88
CA ALA A 44 -6.04 -9.17 3.42
C ALA A 44 -7.15 -10.15 3.84
N TRP A 45 -7.75 -9.91 5.02
CA TRP A 45 -8.88 -10.72 5.51
C TRP A 45 -10.24 -10.02 5.37
N TRP A 46 -10.25 -8.74 4.98
CA TRP A 46 -11.47 -7.97 4.74
C TRP A 46 -11.62 -7.62 3.26
N LYS A 47 -12.85 -7.34 2.85
CA LYS A 47 -13.25 -7.13 1.44
C LYS A 47 -14.17 -5.92 1.32
N GLU A 48 -13.80 -4.83 1.96
CA GLU A 48 -14.52 -3.57 1.98
C GLU A 48 -13.51 -2.43 2.13
N THR A 49 -13.96 -1.18 1.96
CA THR A 49 -13.09 0.00 1.81
C THR A 49 -13.38 1.12 2.82
N ASP A 50 -14.28 0.87 3.76
CA ASP A 50 -14.61 1.72 4.91
C ASP A 50 -13.55 1.57 6.02
N THR A 51 -12.81 0.45 6.05
CA THR A 51 -11.61 0.31 6.88
C THR A 51 -10.48 1.24 6.38
N PRO A 52 -9.79 1.97 7.27
CA PRO A 52 -8.67 2.83 6.91
C PRO A 52 -7.61 2.12 6.05
N TRP A 53 -7.29 2.70 4.89
CA TRP A 53 -6.51 2.06 3.84
C TRP A 53 -5.15 2.71 3.58
N CYS A 54 -4.67 3.58 4.48
CA CYS A 54 -3.35 4.21 4.34
C CYS A 54 -2.20 3.19 4.33
N GLY A 55 -2.28 2.15 5.17
CA GLY A 55 -1.32 1.04 5.18
C GLY A 55 -1.41 0.16 3.93
N LEU A 56 -2.65 -0.10 3.46
CA LEU A 56 -2.89 -0.80 2.19
C LEU A 56 -2.21 -0.08 1.04
N PHE A 57 -2.45 1.22 0.93
CA PHE A 57 -1.95 2.04 -0.15
C PHE A 57 -0.42 2.02 -0.24
N VAL A 58 0.25 2.25 0.88
CA VAL A 58 1.71 2.22 0.95
C VAL A 58 2.26 0.82 0.65
N GLY A 59 1.65 -0.21 1.23
CA GLY A 59 2.03 -1.61 0.98
C GLY A 59 1.92 -1.99 -0.50
N HIS A 60 0.81 -1.67 -1.13
CA HIS A 60 0.57 -1.90 -2.56
C HIS A 60 1.59 -1.16 -3.42
N CYS A 61 1.77 0.15 -3.23
CA CYS A 61 2.69 0.96 -4.04
C CYS A 61 4.14 0.45 -3.95
N LEU A 62 4.58 0.05 -2.75
CA LEU A 62 5.90 -0.56 -2.55
C LEU A 62 6.00 -1.92 -3.25
N GLY A 63 4.99 -2.78 -3.09
CA GLY A 63 4.94 -4.10 -3.73
C GLY A 63 5.02 -4.02 -5.25
N LYS A 64 4.22 -3.16 -5.88
CA LYS A 64 4.25 -2.89 -7.33
C LYS A 64 5.59 -2.36 -7.82
N ALA A 65 6.29 -1.59 -6.99
CA ALA A 65 7.61 -1.07 -7.29
C ALA A 65 8.76 -2.09 -7.03
N GLY A 66 8.43 -3.32 -6.63
CA GLY A 66 9.40 -4.37 -6.31
C GLY A 66 10.15 -4.10 -5.00
N ARG A 67 9.54 -3.39 -4.05
CA ARG A 67 10.11 -3.09 -2.72
C ARG A 67 9.49 -3.99 -1.66
N ALA A 68 10.21 -4.15 -0.56
CA ALA A 68 9.75 -4.95 0.56
C ALA A 68 8.47 -4.33 1.17
N VAL A 69 7.47 -5.17 1.36
CA VAL A 69 6.26 -4.91 2.12
C VAL A 69 6.41 -5.57 3.49
N ILE A 70 5.97 -4.89 4.55
CA ILE A 70 6.07 -5.43 5.90
C ILE A 70 4.96 -6.47 6.15
N ARG A 71 5.17 -7.39 7.08
CA ARG A 71 4.20 -8.46 7.38
C ARG A 71 2.81 -7.92 7.71
N ASP A 72 2.74 -6.94 8.60
CA ASP A 72 1.50 -6.33 9.10
C ASP A 72 1.23 -4.97 8.43
N TRP A 73 1.35 -4.92 7.09
CA TRP A 73 1.24 -3.72 6.24
C TRP A 73 0.03 -2.83 6.53
N TYR A 74 -1.07 -3.42 6.97
CA TYR A 74 -2.33 -2.76 7.28
C TYR A 74 -2.27 -1.89 8.54
N ARG A 75 -1.25 -2.05 9.38
CA ARG A 75 -1.02 -1.21 10.55
C ARG A 75 0.02 -0.14 10.22
N ALA A 76 -0.40 1.11 10.12
CA ALA A 76 0.50 2.25 9.90
C ALA A 76 1.70 2.27 10.88
N LYS A 77 1.45 2.02 12.17
CA LYS A 77 2.51 1.97 13.20
C LYS A 77 3.51 0.83 12.97
N ALA A 78 3.10 -0.31 12.39
CA ALA A 78 3.99 -1.44 12.16
C ALA A 78 5.11 -1.11 11.18
N TRP A 79 4.91 -0.16 10.25
CA TRP A 79 5.96 0.32 9.34
C TRP A 79 7.15 0.91 10.09
N SER A 80 6.90 1.67 11.16
CA SER A 80 7.96 2.22 12.01
C SER A 80 8.71 1.17 12.83
N MET A 81 8.11 0.00 13.05
CA MET A 81 8.65 -1.10 13.86
C MET A 81 9.11 -2.29 13.01
N SER A 82 9.20 -2.11 11.69
CA SER A 82 9.35 -3.21 10.73
C SER A 82 10.73 -3.87 10.70
N GLY A 83 11.74 -3.25 11.33
CA GLY A 83 13.12 -3.69 11.23
C GLY A 83 13.75 -3.45 9.84
N LEU A 84 13.03 -2.80 8.91
CA LEU A 84 13.59 -2.36 7.63
C LEU A 84 14.64 -1.27 7.86
N THR A 85 15.62 -1.19 6.95
CA THR A 85 16.67 -0.16 7.01
C THR A 85 16.05 1.23 6.98
N LYS A 86 16.22 1.97 8.09
CA LYS A 86 15.84 3.37 8.17
C LYS A 86 16.77 4.19 7.27
N LEU A 87 16.19 5.01 6.41
CA LEU A 87 16.96 5.96 5.61
C LEU A 87 17.18 7.24 6.42
N GLU A 88 18.40 7.79 6.36
CA GLU A 88 18.73 9.07 7.00
C GLU A 88 18.32 10.28 6.15
N ALA A 89 18.18 10.07 4.84
CA ALA A 89 17.68 11.04 3.89
C ALA A 89 16.73 10.34 2.90
N PRO A 90 15.82 11.07 2.24
CA PRO A 90 14.99 10.50 1.18
C PRO A 90 15.85 9.91 0.05
N ALA A 91 15.40 8.81 -0.54
CA ALA A 91 16.18 8.06 -1.54
C ALA A 91 16.18 8.70 -2.96
N TYR A 92 16.21 10.02 -3.09
CA TYR A 92 16.15 10.75 -4.37
C TYR A 92 17.25 11.80 -4.53
#